data_AF-A0AAJ1L6X5-F1
#
_entry.id   AF-A0AAJ1L6X5-F1
#
_cell.length_a   1.000
_cell.length_b   1.000
_cell.length_c   1.000
_cell.angle_alpha   90.00
_cell.angle_beta   90.00
_cell.angle_gamma   90.00
#
_symmetry.space_group_name_H-M   'P 1'
#
loop_
_entity.id
_entity.type
_entity.pdbx_description
1 polymer ?
#
loop_
_entity_poly.entity_id
_entity_poly.type
_entity_poly.pdbx_seq_one_letter_code
_entity_poly.pdbx_strand_id
1 'polypeptide(L)' 'MPPYNKLIRNKIPQIIKTNGKTPTTRILPEDEYIKELCKKTQEELTGYLEANTNEHKL' A
#
# COMPACT_ATOMS: atom_id res chain seq x y z
N MET A 1 0.62 -4.12 -18.09
CA MET A 1 -0.05 -3.45 -16.95
C MET A 1 1.04 -2.97 -16.00
N PRO A 2 1.09 -1.68 -15.61
CA PRO A 2 2.17 -1.18 -14.77
C PRO A 2 2.16 -1.88 -13.40
N PRO A 3 3.34 -2.16 -12.80
CA PRO A 3 3.40 -2.78 -11.50
C PRO A 3 2.85 -1.83 -10.44
N TYR A 4 1.90 -2.30 -9.62
CA TYR A 4 1.40 -1.57 -8.46
C TYR A 4 2.41 -1.68 -7.31
N ASN A 5 3.45 -0.85 -7.36
CA ASN A 5 4.50 -0.77 -6.33
C ASN A 5 3.98 -0.01 -5.12
N LYS A 6 3.18 -0.68 -4.29
CA LYS A 6 2.71 -0.12 -3.01
C LYS A 6 3.38 -0.85 -1.87
N LEU A 7 3.89 -0.08 -0.90
CA LEU A 7 4.27 -0.66 0.38
C LEU A 7 3.03 -1.27 1.04
N ILE A 8 3.12 -2.55 1.38
CA ILE A 8 2.06 -3.32 2.01
C ILE A 8 2.58 -3.84 3.35
N ARG A 9 1.93 -3.43 4.44
CA ARG A 9 2.24 -3.89 5.81
C ARG A 9 1.34 -5.05 6.28
N ASN A 10 0.27 -5.32 5.53
CA ASN A 10 -0.76 -6.30 5.89
C ASN A 10 -0.53 -7.64 5.16
N LYS A 11 -1.37 -8.63 5.48
CA LYS A 11 -1.41 -9.96 4.82
C LYS A 11 -1.95 -9.92 3.37
N ILE A 12 -1.79 -8.80 2.64
CA ILE A 12 -2.22 -8.66 1.24
C ILE A 12 -1.69 -9.78 0.34
N PRO A 13 -0.41 -10.21 0.43
CA PRO A 13 0.07 -11.32 -0.38
C PRO A 13 -0.67 -12.62 -0.07
N GLN A 14 -1.08 -12.85 1.18
CA GLN A 14 -1.87 -14.03 1.56
C GLN A 14 -3.28 -13.95 0.98
N ILE A 15 -3.93 -12.79 1.05
CA ILE A 15 -5.26 -12.57 0.46
C ILE A 15 -5.25 -12.79 -1.06
N ILE A 16 -4.20 -12.30 -1.75
CA ILE A 16 -4.03 -12.51 -3.20
C ILE A 16 -3.91 -14.01 -3.51
N LYS A 17 -3.14 -14.76 -2.72
CA LYS A 17 -3.01 -16.22 -2.84
C LYS A 17 -4.33 -16.93 -2.59
N THR A 18 -5.08 -16.55 -1.55
CA THR A 18 -6.41 -17.12 -1.24
C THR A 18 -7.40 -16.90 -2.39
N ASN A 19 -7.28 -15.79 -3.10
CA ASN A 19 -8.09 -15.49 -4.29
C ASN A 19 -7.61 -16.19 -5.58
N GLY A 20 -6.71 -17.17 -5.48
CA GLY A 20 -6.19 -17.93 -6.63
C GLY A 20 -5.24 -17.14 -7.54
N LYS A 21 -4.70 -16.01 -7.08
CA LYS A 21 -3.75 -15.17 -7.84
C LYS A 21 -2.34 -15.29 -7.27
N THR A 22 -1.33 -15.05 -8.10
CA THR A 22 0.07 -15.06 -7.68
C THR A 22 0.55 -13.64 -7.35
N PRO A 23 0.85 -13.31 -6.08
CA PRO A 23 1.45 -12.02 -5.75
C PRO A 23 2.94 -12.00 -6.10
N THR A 24 3.41 -10.88 -6.64
CA THR A 24 4.85 -10.59 -6.76
C THR A 24 5.24 -9.65 -5.63
N THR A 25 6.17 -10.08 -4.77
CA THR A 25 6.63 -9.31 -3.61
C THR A 25 8.15 -9.29 -3.55
N ARG A 26 8.72 -8.16 -3.11
CA ARG A 26 10.13 -8.01 -2.77
C ARG A 26 10.24 -7.44 -1.35
N ILE A 27 11.18 -7.92 -0.57
CA ILE A 27 11.52 -7.32 0.72
C ILE A 27 12.44 -6.12 0.45
N LEU A 28 12.07 -4.96 1.01
CA LEU A 28 12.83 -3.73 0.83
C LEU A 28 13.98 -3.66 1.84
N PRO A 29 15.16 -3.14 1.46
CA PRO A 29 16.16 -2.70 2.43
C PRO A 29 15.64 -1.49 3.22
N GLU A 30 16.29 -1.17 4.35
CA GLU A 30 15.82 -0.15 5.30
C GLU A 30 15.67 1.24 4.66
N ASP A 31 16.60 1.65 3.80
CA ASP A 31 16.57 2.97 3.15
C ASP A 31 15.40 3.09 2.16
N GLU A 32 15.14 2.05 1.37
CA GLU A 32 13.98 1.99 0.47
C GLU A 32 12.67 1.86 1.27
N TYR A 33 12.69 1.11 2.37
CA TYR A 33 11.52 0.94 3.24
C TYR A 33 11.07 2.28 3.83
N ILE A 34 11.99 3.09 4.35
CA ILE A 34 11.66 4.41 4.92
C ILE A 34 11.07 5.33 3.84
N LYS A 35 11.66 5.35 2.64
CA LYS A 35 11.15 6.16 1.51
C LYS A 35 9.73 5.76 1.12
N GLU A 36 9.50 4.45 0.92
CA GLU A 36 8.19 3.94 0.53
C GLU A 36 7.16 4.07 1.66
N LEU A 37 7.60 4.06 2.92
CA LEU A 37 6.76 4.32 4.08
C LEU A 37 6.27 5.77 4.09
N CYS A 38 7.18 6.74 3.95
CA CYS A 38 6.83 8.16 3.88
C CYS A 38 5.87 8.44 2.71
N LYS A 39 6.17 7.89 1.52
CA LYS A 39 5.32 8.02 0.34
C LYS A 39 3.91 7.48 0.59
N LYS A 40 3.81 6.27 1.17
CA LYS A 40 2.51 5.66 1.49
C LYS A 40 1.72 6.53 2.48
N THR A 41 2.35 7.02 3.53
CA THR A 41 1.69 7.89 4.52
C THR A 41 1.20 9.19 3.89
N GLN A 42 1.97 9.78 2.98
CA GLN A 42 1.53 10.96 2.24
C GLN A 42 0.32 10.66 1.34
N GLU A 43 0.35 9.56 0.59
CA GLU A 43 -0.79 9.13 -0.24
C GLU A 43 -2.07 8.92 0.60
N GLU A 44 -1.95 8.26 1.75
CA GLU A 44 -3.07 8.02 2.68
C GLU A 44 -3.61 9.32 3.28
N LEU A 45 -2.72 10.24 3.69
CA LEU A 45 -3.11 11.55 4.22
C LEU A 45 -3.76 12.42 3.16
N THR A 46 -3.21 12.48 1.95
CA THR A 46 -3.81 13.24 0.84
C THR A 46 -5.19 12.67 0.53
N GLY A 47 -5.33 11.35 0.41
CA GLY A 47 -6.63 10.72 0.20
C GLY A 47 -7.64 11.01 1.32
N TYR A 48 -7.19 11.06 2.57
CA TYR A 48 -8.01 11.46 3.72
C TYR A 48 -8.47 12.92 3.63
N LEU A 49 -7.57 13.84 3.26
CA LEU A 49 -7.87 15.27 3.15
C LEU A 49 -8.82 15.57 1.98
N GLU A 50 -8.67 14.84 0.88
CA GLU A 50 -9.52 14.96 -0.32
C GLU A 50 -10.87 14.24 -0.18
N ALA A 51 -11.02 13.35 0.80
CA ALA A 51 -12.29 12.69 1.08
C ALA A 51 -13.33 13.71 1.56
N ASN A 52 -14.29 14.03 0.68
CA ASN A 52 -15.40 14.97 0.96
C ASN A 52 -16.44 14.42 1.96
N THR A 53 -16.34 13.16 2.35
CA THR A 53 -17.31 12.47 3.21
C THR A 53 -16.59 11.82 4.39
N ASN A 54 -17.10 12.04 5.61
CA ASN A 54 -16.46 11.58 6.85
C ASN A 54 -16.38 10.04 6.96
N GLU A 55 -17.19 9.30 6.20
CA GLU A 55 -17.15 7.82 6.12
C GLU A 55 -15.88 7.25 5.45
N HIS A 56 -15.10 8.09 4.78
CA HIS A 56 -13.80 7.73 4.19
C HIS A 56 -12.61 8.41 4.87
N LYS A 57 -12.89 9.22 5.91
CA LYS A 57 -11.88 9.74 6.80
C LYS A 57 -11.61 8.67 7.85
N LEU A 58 -10.37 8.15 7.84
CA LEU A 58 -9.82 7.14 8.75
C LEU A 58 -10.31 7.28 10.19
#